data_AF-A0A2U3N1K9-F1
#
_entry.id   AF-A0A2U3N1K9-F1
#
_cell.length_a   1.000
_cell.length_b   1.000
_cell.length_c   1.000
_cell.angle_alpha   90.00
_cell.angle_beta   90.00
_cell.angle_gamma   90.00
#
_symmetry.space_group_name_H-M   'P 1'
#
loop_
_entity.id
_entity.type
_entity.pdbx_description
1 polymer ?
#
loop_
_entity_poly.entity_id
_entity_poly.type
_entity_poly.pdbx_seq_one_letter_code
_entity_poly.pdbx_strand_id
1 'polypeptide(L)'
;MQKKYLYGLFALPVILAACQKHYISEPSQATEAALVAQSYANGLSAEIDIDYRKAFYNLKRAYHYCVAFSTNDNLVYTDNKLENFIEMGTIFTRNQDGRYLSKVTVEGLRDKKTRLTLFLPNDFKYPKSRFKDDIQWALGKDKRCNTAWNP
;
A
#
# COMPACT_ATOMS: atom_id res chain seq x y z
N MET A 1 -35.27 33.98 -46.95
CA MET A 1 -34.39 32.89 -47.41
C MET A 1 -33.36 32.57 -46.32
N GLN A 2 -33.35 31.30 -45.89
CA GLN A 2 -32.33 30.51 -45.18
C GLN A 2 -31.54 31.08 -43.98
N LYS A 3 -31.99 30.63 -42.79
CA LYS A 3 -31.21 30.51 -41.54
C LYS A 3 -30.05 29.53 -41.74
N LYS A 4 -28.83 29.93 -41.38
CA LYS A 4 -27.68 29.03 -41.24
C LYS A 4 -27.43 28.80 -39.75
N TYR A 5 -27.88 27.66 -39.23
CA TYR A 5 -27.49 27.18 -37.90
C TYR A 5 -26.13 26.50 -38.02
N LEU A 6 -25.10 27.15 -37.49
CA LEU A 6 -23.77 26.56 -37.35
C LEU A 6 -23.79 25.71 -36.07
N TYR A 7 -23.98 24.39 -36.21
CA TYR A 7 -23.81 23.43 -35.12
C TYR A 7 -22.33 23.32 -34.78
N GLY A 8 -21.87 24.11 -33.81
CA GLY A 8 -20.56 23.96 -33.18
C GLY A 8 -20.58 22.75 -32.25
N LEU A 9 -19.98 21.65 -32.71
CA LEU A 9 -19.76 20.43 -31.92
C LEU A 9 -18.78 20.77 -30.78
N PHE A 10 -19.30 20.97 -29.56
CA PHE A 10 -18.48 21.18 -28.36
C PHE A 10 -17.90 19.83 -27.92
N ALA A 11 -16.74 19.46 -28.46
CA ALA A 11 -15.96 18.32 -27.97
C ALA A 11 -15.30 18.70 -26.64
N LEU A 12 -15.93 18.36 -25.52
CA LEU A 12 -15.31 18.43 -24.20
C LEU A 12 -14.16 17.40 -24.14
N PRO A 13 -12.90 17.82 -23.94
CA PRO A 13 -11.84 16.87 -23.67
C PRO A 13 -12.10 16.27 -22.28
N VAL A 14 -12.52 15.01 -22.23
CA VAL A 14 -12.50 14.22 -21.00
C VAL A 14 -11.02 13.99 -20.68
N ILE A 15 -10.44 14.87 -19.88
CA ILE A 15 -9.11 14.69 -19.32
C ILE A 15 -9.23 13.55 -18.30
N LEU A 16 -9.09 12.31 -18.78
CA LEU A 16 -8.83 11.14 -17.93
C LEU A 16 -7.43 11.32 -17.33
N ALA A 17 -7.31 12.20 -16.33
CA ALA A 17 -6.16 12.21 -15.46
C ALA A 17 -6.23 10.92 -14.62
N ALA A 18 -5.67 9.84 -15.16
CA ALA A 18 -5.32 8.68 -14.38
C ALA A 18 -4.29 9.15 -13.35
N CYS A 19 -4.76 9.46 -12.14
CA CYS A 19 -3.91 9.86 -11.03
C CYS A 19 -3.06 8.63 -10.66
N GLN A 20 -1.90 8.50 -11.31
CA GLN A 20 -0.91 7.49 -10.97
C GLN A 20 -0.43 7.82 -9.56
N LYS A 21 -0.95 7.09 -8.57
CA LYS A 21 -0.44 7.17 -7.20
C LYS A 21 0.95 6.54 -7.20
N HIS A 22 1.99 7.34 -7.37
CA HIS A 22 3.36 6.89 -7.19
C HIS A 22 3.60 6.57 -5.72
N TYR A 23 4.36 5.52 -5.46
CA TYR A 23 4.76 5.18 -4.11
C TYR A 23 5.80 6.18 -3.61
N ILE A 24 5.70 6.54 -2.33
CA ILE A 24 6.56 7.54 -1.71
C ILE A 24 7.84 6.85 -1.23
N SER A 25 9.00 7.28 -1.76
CA SER A 25 10.33 6.74 -1.41
C SER A 25 11.04 7.48 -0.29
N GLU A 26 10.44 8.54 0.27
CA GLU A 26 10.91 9.28 1.45
C GLU A 26 9.73 9.93 2.18
N PRO A 27 9.72 10.03 3.52
CA PRO A 27 10.84 9.82 4.44
C PRO A 27 11.21 8.34 4.67
N SER A 28 12.45 8.09 5.11
CA SER A 28 13.01 6.77 5.39
C SER A 28 13.84 6.74 6.68
N GLN A 29 13.96 5.56 7.28
CA GLN A 29 14.65 5.32 8.55
C GLN A 29 15.85 4.38 8.38
N ALA A 30 16.93 4.63 9.13
CA ALA A 30 18.17 3.85 8.98
C ALA A 30 18.02 2.38 9.40
N THR A 31 17.15 2.10 10.38
CA THR A 31 16.93 0.74 10.91
C THR A 31 15.45 0.46 11.12
N GLU A 32 15.10 -0.83 11.18
CA GLU A 32 13.74 -1.27 11.55
C GLU A 32 13.35 -0.75 12.93
N ALA A 33 14.25 -0.85 13.90
CA ALA A 33 14.01 -0.39 15.27
C ALA A 33 13.69 1.12 15.31
N ALA A 34 14.44 1.93 14.54
CA ALA A 34 14.16 3.36 14.42
C ALA A 34 12.78 3.62 13.78
N LEU A 35 12.43 2.87 12.73
CA LEU A 35 11.11 2.98 12.10
C LEU A 35 9.98 2.69 13.08
N VAL A 36 10.09 1.63 13.88
CA VAL A 36 9.05 1.26 14.86
C VAL A 36 8.99 2.28 15.98
N ALA A 37 10.14 2.66 16.57
CA ALA A 37 10.21 3.58 17.70
C ALA A 37 9.76 5.01 17.37
N GLN A 38 9.98 5.46 16.12
CA GLN A 38 9.62 6.79 15.64
C GLN A 38 8.43 6.75 14.67
N SER A 39 7.58 5.73 14.80
CA SER A 39 6.45 5.57 13.90
C SER A 39 5.34 6.58 14.17
N TYR A 40 4.67 7.01 13.11
CA TYR A 40 3.46 7.82 13.23
C TYR A 40 2.45 7.14 14.15
N ALA A 41 2.06 7.83 15.22
CA ALA A 41 1.08 7.37 16.22
C ALA A 41 1.39 5.97 16.82
N ASN A 42 2.67 5.61 16.97
CA ASN A 42 3.13 4.29 17.43
C ASN A 42 2.68 3.12 16.54
N GLY A 43 2.39 3.39 15.26
CA GLY A 43 1.85 2.43 14.31
C GLY A 43 0.32 2.50 14.24
N LEU A 44 -0.20 2.57 13.03
CA LEU A 44 -1.65 2.53 12.78
C LEU A 44 -2.11 1.08 12.80
N SER A 45 -3.11 0.75 13.60
CA SER A 45 -3.58 -0.63 13.76
C SER A 45 -5.09 -0.77 13.59
N ALA A 46 -5.52 -1.92 13.09
CA ALA A 46 -6.93 -2.30 12.93
C ALA A 46 -7.09 -3.82 12.97
N GLU A 47 -8.22 -4.29 13.50
CA GLU A 47 -8.61 -5.69 13.41
C GLU A 47 -9.50 -5.90 12.18
N ILE A 48 -9.18 -6.91 11.38
CA ILE A 48 -9.88 -7.25 10.14
C ILE A 48 -10.33 -8.72 10.18
N ASP A 49 -11.52 -8.97 9.60
CA ASP A 49 -12.18 -10.27 9.63
C ASP A 49 -11.70 -11.18 8.49
N ILE A 50 -10.46 -11.67 8.62
CA ILE A 50 -9.79 -12.55 7.66
C ILE A 50 -8.62 -13.27 8.36
N ASP A 51 -8.33 -14.53 7.97
CA ASP A 51 -7.17 -15.29 8.46
C ASP A 51 -5.85 -14.59 8.07
N TYR A 52 -4.88 -14.56 9.00
CA TYR A 52 -3.65 -13.79 8.85
C TYR A 52 -2.80 -14.25 7.66
N ARG A 53 -2.81 -15.55 7.31
CA ARG A 53 -2.09 -16.05 6.14
C ARG A 53 -2.71 -15.51 4.87
N LYS A 54 -4.05 -15.49 4.79
CA LYS A 54 -4.75 -14.92 3.64
C LYS A 54 -4.51 -13.41 3.54
N ALA A 55 -4.56 -12.70 4.67
CA ALA A 55 -4.22 -11.27 4.73
C ALA A 55 -2.78 -11.01 4.25
N PHE A 56 -1.82 -11.82 4.73
CA PHE A 56 -0.42 -11.76 4.34
C PHE A 56 -0.23 -11.97 2.83
N TYR A 57 -0.82 -13.01 2.25
CA TYR A 57 -0.67 -13.28 0.82
C TYR A 57 -1.30 -12.22 -0.07
N ASN A 58 -2.44 -11.65 0.35
CA ASN A 58 -3.04 -10.52 -0.36
C ASN A 58 -2.12 -9.29 -0.28
N LEU A 59 -1.60 -8.93 0.90
CA LEU A 59 -0.66 -7.82 1.03
C LEU A 59 0.61 -8.05 0.22
N LYS A 60 1.22 -9.24 0.31
CA LYS A 60 2.43 -9.59 -0.46
C LYS A 60 2.21 -9.32 -1.95
N ARG A 61 1.04 -9.73 -2.48
CA ARG A 61 0.68 -9.50 -3.88
C ARG A 61 0.50 -8.00 -4.18
N ALA A 62 -0.24 -7.29 -3.33
CA ALA A 62 -0.46 -5.86 -3.51
C ALA A 62 0.83 -5.04 -3.46
N TYR A 63 1.75 -5.37 -2.54
CA TYR A 63 3.06 -4.73 -2.47
C TYR A 63 3.89 -5.03 -3.72
N HIS A 64 3.84 -6.25 -4.23
CA HIS A 64 4.55 -6.57 -5.47
C HIS A 64 4.04 -5.73 -6.67
N TYR A 65 2.73 -5.55 -6.83
CA TYR A 65 2.19 -4.85 -8.01
C TYR A 65 2.12 -3.33 -7.87
N CYS A 66 1.81 -2.82 -6.68
CA CYS A 66 1.52 -1.41 -6.48
C CYS A 66 2.63 -0.64 -5.74
N VAL A 67 3.60 -1.35 -5.16
CA VAL A 67 4.66 -0.73 -4.33
C VAL A 67 6.06 -1.01 -4.88
N ALA A 68 6.35 -2.25 -5.26
CA ALA A 68 7.65 -2.58 -5.83
C ALA A 68 7.83 -1.84 -7.17
N PHE A 69 9.00 -1.23 -7.35
CA PHE A 69 9.38 -0.55 -8.59
C PHE A 69 8.49 0.62 -9.03
N SER A 70 7.65 1.18 -8.13
CA SER A 70 6.67 2.23 -8.48
C SER A 70 7.02 3.63 -7.95
N THR A 71 8.05 4.32 -8.44
CA THR A 71 8.21 5.77 -8.10
C THR A 71 8.75 6.64 -9.23
N ASN A 72 8.65 7.96 -9.01
CA ASN A 72 8.99 9.03 -9.95
C ASN A 72 10.48 9.11 -10.29
N ASP A 73 11.40 8.63 -9.44
CA ASP A 73 12.87 8.73 -9.68
C ASP A 73 13.73 7.67 -8.93
N ASN A 74 13.20 6.97 -7.91
CA ASN A 74 13.98 6.06 -7.05
C ASN A 74 13.34 4.67 -6.91
N LEU A 75 14.16 3.63 -6.77
CA LEU A 75 13.67 2.26 -6.63
C LEU A 75 13.17 1.98 -5.20
N VAL A 76 12.05 1.26 -5.11
CA VAL A 76 11.50 0.74 -3.84
C VAL A 76 11.47 -0.77 -3.89
N TYR A 77 12.08 -1.38 -2.88
CA TYR A 77 12.21 -2.81 -2.70
C TYR A 77 11.25 -3.30 -1.63
N THR A 78 10.76 -4.53 -1.77
CA THR A 78 9.83 -5.16 -0.83
C THR A 78 10.39 -6.46 -0.30
N ASP A 79 10.52 -6.59 1.02
CA ASP A 79 10.86 -7.85 1.69
C ASP A 79 9.63 -8.37 2.42
N ASN A 80 9.50 -9.70 2.56
CA ASN A 80 8.38 -10.30 3.26
C ASN A 80 8.80 -11.58 3.98
N LYS A 81 8.19 -11.84 5.14
CA LYS A 81 8.41 -13.04 5.96
C LYS A 81 7.09 -13.48 6.59
N LEU A 82 6.83 -14.79 6.60
CA LEU A 82 5.68 -15.40 7.27
C LEU A 82 6.18 -16.39 8.32
N GLU A 83 5.81 -16.15 9.57
CA GLU A 83 6.25 -16.88 10.75
C GLU A 83 5.06 -17.62 11.36
N ASN A 84 4.78 -18.82 10.85
CA ASN A 84 3.61 -19.61 11.24
C ASN A 84 3.56 -19.94 12.74
N PHE A 85 4.71 -20.04 13.41
CA PHE A 85 4.81 -20.43 14.83
C PHE A 85 4.29 -19.36 15.80
N ILE A 86 4.36 -18.09 15.42
CA ILE A 86 3.82 -16.93 16.18
C ILE A 86 2.63 -16.29 15.47
N GLU A 87 2.12 -16.94 14.42
CA GLU A 87 1.01 -16.45 13.59
C GLU A 87 1.21 -15.01 13.09
N MET A 88 2.43 -14.67 12.67
CA MET A 88 2.79 -13.32 12.25
C MET A 88 3.32 -13.32 10.82
N GLY A 89 2.87 -12.36 10.02
CA GLY A 89 3.48 -12.01 8.75
C GLY A 89 4.01 -10.58 8.79
N THR A 90 5.18 -10.35 8.21
CA THR A 90 5.80 -9.02 8.13
C THR A 90 6.14 -8.71 6.67
N ILE A 91 5.86 -7.47 6.25
CA ILE A 91 6.27 -6.92 4.96
C ILE A 91 6.99 -5.60 5.19
N PHE A 92 8.16 -5.45 4.58
CA PHE A 92 8.94 -4.22 4.62
C PHE A 92 8.98 -3.57 3.25
N THR A 93 9.12 -2.26 3.24
CA THR A 93 9.57 -1.53 2.06
C THR A 93 10.84 -0.76 2.36
N ARG A 94 11.76 -0.73 1.40
CA ARG A 94 13.04 -0.02 1.50
C ARG A 94 13.29 0.82 0.27
N ASN A 95 13.97 1.94 0.43
CA ASN A 95 14.51 2.69 -0.71
C ASN A 95 15.78 2.00 -1.25
N GLN A 96 16.38 2.57 -2.29
CA GLN A 96 17.60 2.06 -2.93
C GLN A 96 18.83 2.00 -2.03
N ASP A 97 18.87 2.80 -0.96
CA ASP A 97 19.96 2.81 0.02
C ASP A 97 19.72 1.77 1.14
N GLY A 98 18.69 0.93 1.01
CA GLY A 98 18.32 -0.09 2.00
C GLY A 98 17.63 0.45 3.25
N ARG A 99 17.31 1.76 3.28
CA ARG A 99 16.62 2.43 4.40
C ARG A 99 15.13 2.10 4.40
N TYR A 100 14.56 1.98 5.59
CA TYR A 100 13.20 1.51 5.80
C TYR A 100 12.16 2.61 5.56
N LEU A 101 11.20 2.33 4.68
CA LEU A 101 10.09 3.23 4.32
C LEU A 101 8.81 2.87 5.06
N SER A 102 8.53 1.58 5.20
CA SER A 102 7.40 1.09 5.98
C SER A 102 7.63 -0.34 6.46
N LYS A 103 6.89 -0.71 7.49
CA LYS A 103 6.72 -2.07 7.98
C LYS A 103 5.23 -2.32 8.15
N VAL A 104 4.73 -3.43 7.64
CA VAL A 104 3.38 -3.91 7.90
C VAL A 104 3.46 -5.25 8.60
N THR A 105 2.72 -5.41 9.69
CA THR A 105 2.52 -6.70 10.35
C THR A 105 1.08 -7.15 10.21
N VAL A 106 0.89 -8.46 10.06
CA VAL A 106 -0.38 -9.17 10.17
C VAL A 106 -0.25 -10.24 11.22
N GLU A 107 -0.98 -10.08 12.32
CA GLU A 107 -0.92 -10.97 13.48
C GLU A 107 -2.24 -11.72 13.60
N GLY A 108 -2.17 -13.05 13.71
CA GLY A 108 -3.31 -13.91 13.99
C GLY A 108 -3.91 -13.57 15.35
N LEU A 109 -5.24 -13.44 15.38
CA LEU A 109 -6.03 -13.30 16.60
C LEU A 109 -6.98 -14.50 16.73
N ARG A 110 -7.67 -14.58 17.86
CA ARG A 110 -8.79 -15.51 18.05
C ARG A 110 -9.87 -15.29 16.99
N ASP A 111 -10.68 -16.32 16.78
CA ASP A 111 -11.82 -16.31 15.85
C ASP A 111 -11.45 -16.02 14.40
N LYS A 112 -10.22 -16.38 13.98
CA LYS A 112 -9.68 -16.17 12.62
C LYS A 112 -9.66 -14.69 12.20
N LYS A 113 -9.60 -13.77 13.17
CA LYS A 113 -9.34 -12.36 12.92
C LYS A 113 -7.84 -12.11 12.78
N THR A 114 -7.50 -10.98 12.18
CA THR A 114 -6.11 -10.52 12.02
C THR A 114 -5.98 -9.10 12.53
N ARG A 115 -4.94 -8.81 13.31
CA ARG A 115 -4.49 -7.45 13.57
C ARG A 115 -3.53 -7.03 12.46
N LEU A 116 -3.92 -6.02 11.69
CA LEU A 116 -3.07 -5.35 10.73
C LEU A 116 -2.45 -4.13 11.39
N THR A 117 -1.13 -3.99 11.35
CA THR A 117 -0.43 -2.80 11.86
C THR A 117 0.52 -2.25 10.81
N LEU A 118 0.48 -0.94 10.57
CA LEU A 118 1.34 -0.22 9.65
C LEU A 118 2.22 0.77 10.42
N PHE A 119 3.54 0.62 10.26
CA PHE A 119 4.55 1.55 10.73
C PHE A 119 5.06 2.37 9.55
N LEU A 120 4.97 3.69 9.69
CA LEU A 120 5.48 4.70 8.77
C LEU A 120 6.29 5.73 9.58
N PRO A 121 7.29 6.41 8.99
CA PRO A 121 7.95 7.52 9.65
C PRO A 121 6.96 8.59 10.13
N ASN A 122 7.27 9.24 11.26
CA ASN A 122 6.36 10.20 11.90
C ASN A 122 5.96 11.39 11.00
N ASP A 123 6.83 11.79 10.09
CA ASP A 123 6.65 12.90 9.13
C ASP A 123 6.05 12.45 7.78
N PHE A 124 5.58 11.20 7.67
CA PHE A 124 4.89 10.73 6.48
C PHE A 124 3.62 11.56 6.22
N LYS A 125 3.44 12.05 4.99
CA LYS A 125 2.40 13.06 4.66
C LYS A 125 0.96 12.58 4.77
N TYR A 126 0.68 11.31 4.43
CA TYR A 126 -0.68 10.78 4.31
C TYR A 126 -0.89 9.42 5.00
N PRO A 127 -0.54 9.27 6.28
CA PRO A 127 -0.42 7.95 6.93
C PRO A 127 -1.77 7.24 7.04
N LYS A 128 -2.84 7.99 7.36
CA LYS A 128 -4.20 7.45 7.43
C LYS A 128 -4.74 6.98 6.08
N SER A 129 -4.40 7.69 5.00
CA SER A 129 -4.80 7.30 3.64
C SER A 129 -4.09 6.02 3.21
N ARG A 130 -2.77 5.97 3.43
CA ARG A 130 -1.97 4.76 3.19
C ARG A 130 -2.48 3.56 3.99
N PHE A 131 -2.82 3.75 5.26
CA PHE A 131 -3.36 2.67 6.09
C PHE A 131 -4.70 2.13 5.57
N LYS A 132 -5.58 3.00 5.05
CA LYS A 132 -6.82 2.56 4.40
C LYS A 132 -6.54 1.71 3.15
N ASP A 133 -5.55 2.10 2.35
CA ASP A 133 -5.12 1.32 1.18
C ASP A 133 -4.60 -0.07 1.64
N ASP A 134 -3.74 -0.14 2.67
CA ASP A 134 -3.23 -1.39 3.23
C ASP A 134 -4.34 -2.31 3.77
N ILE A 135 -5.40 -1.76 4.41
CA ILE A 135 -6.58 -2.53 4.82
C ILE A 135 -7.28 -3.15 3.61
N GLN A 136 -7.50 -2.39 2.53
CA GLN A 136 -8.13 -2.92 1.32
C GLN A 136 -7.25 -3.97 0.64
N TRP A 137 -5.94 -3.79 0.68
CA TRP A 137 -4.98 -4.75 0.16
C TRP A 137 -4.98 -6.04 0.96
N ALA A 138 -4.94 -5.99 2.29
CA ALA A 138 -5.03 -7.16 3.16
C ALA A 138 -6.35 -7.94 2.96
N LEU A 139 -7.47 -7.23 2.78
CA LEU A 139 -8.76 -7.84 2.48
C LEU A 139 -8.87 -8.41 1.06
N GLY A 140 -7.89 -8.17 0.19
CA GLY A 140 -7.94 -8.59 -1.21
C GLY A 140 -8.96 -7.82 -2.06
N LYS A 141 -9.39 -6.63 -1.61
CA LYS A 141 -10.48 -5.85 -2.22
C LYS A 141 -10.03 -4.89 -3.31
N ASP A 142 -8.77 -4.46 -3.30
CA ASP A 142 -8.23 -3.62 -4.38
C ASP A 142 -7.88 -4.48 -5.60
N LYS A 143 -8.77 -4.50 -6.60
CA LYS A 143 -8.59 -5.27 -7.83
C LYS A 143 -7.39 -4.84 -8.67
N ARG A 144 -6.84 -3.63 -8.46
CA ARG A 144 -5.67 -3.15 -9.22
C ARG A 144 -4.37 -3.75 -8.69
N CYS A 145 -4.31 -3.96 -7.38
CA CYS A 145 -3.12 -4.45 -6.69
C CYS A 145 -3.20 -5.96 -6.36
N ASN A 146 -4.42 -6.50 -6.26
CA ASN A 146 -4.69 -7.92 -6.02
C ASN A 146 -5.22 -8.63 -7.27
N THR A 147 -4.63 -8.38 -8.43
CA THR A 147 -4.95 -9.12 -9.67
C THR A 147 -4.48 -10.58 -9.56
N ALA A 148 -5.09 -11.50 -10.32
CA ALA A 148 -4.55 -12.85 -10.44
C ALA A 148 -3.18 -12.76 -11.12
N TRP A 149 -2.16 -13.37 -10.52
CA TRP A 149 -0.83 -13.46 -11.11
C TRP A 149 -0.93 -14.30 -12.40
N ASN A 150 -0.64 -13.69 -13.55
CA ASN A 150 -0.41 -14.42 -14.79
C ASN A 150 1.11 -14.36 -15.04
N PRO A 151 1.87 -15.44 -14.75
CA PRO A 151 3.31 -15.50 -15.00
C PRO A 151 3.69 -15.15 -16.42
#